data_AF-A0A2M9LCA3-F1
#
_entry.id   AF-A0A2M9LCA3-F1
#
_cell.length_a   1.000
_cell.length_b   1.000
_cell.length_c   1.000
_cell.angle_alpha   90.00
_cell.angle_beta   90.00
_cell.angle_gamma   90.00
#
_symmetry.space_group_name_H-M   'P 1'
#
loop_
_entity.id
_entity.type
_entity.pdbx_description
1 polymer ?
#
loop_
_entity_poly.entity_id
_entity_poly.type
_entity_poly.pdbx_seq_one_letter_code
_entity_poly.pdbx_strand_id
1 'polypeptide(L)'
;MNTEQHDADAYGQELARISQHQHEATAARFTVFQALAAVGVPPEQADGIVSQLEAGAVAGAHTWISKSSAPHGSDQRYEDGWFEGVRAVSSDLLRIADTTAAQRGRATSSALLLAHLRQSASPAPKTPTQDPAPAGEEVGR
;
A
#
# COMPACT_ATOMS: atom_id res chain seq x y z
N MET A 1 -35.22 -13.72 -8.84
CA MET A 1 -33.80 -14.06 -9.05
C MET A 1 -33.22 -13.09 -10.07
N ASN A 2 -32.70 -11.94 -9.64
CA ASN A 2 -31.94 -11.03 -10.50
C ASN A 2 -31.19 -9.94 -9.70
N THR A 3 -31.72 -9.47 -8.57
CA THR A 3 -31.09 -8.44 -7.74
C THR A 3 -29.86 -8.93 -6.98
N GLU A 4 -29.94 -10.10 -6.32
CA GLU A 4 -28.82 -10.66 -5.54
C GLU A 4 -27.56 -10.95 -6.38
N GLN A 5 -27.74 -11.28 -7.66
CA GLN A 5 -26.64 -11.56 -8.57
C GLN A 5 -25.96 -10.27 -9.06
N HIS A 6 -26.75 -9.21 -9.29
CA HIS A 6 -26.22 -7.87 -9.59
C HIS A 6 -25.50 -7.25 -8.38
N ASP A 7 -26.01 -7.46 -7.16
CA ASP A 7 -25.38 -6.97 -5.93
C ASP A 7 -24.05 -7.70 -5.65
N ALA A 8 -23.99 -9.01 -5.90
CA ALA A 8 -22.76 -9.78 -5.80
C ALA A 8 -21.68 -9.32 -6.80
N ASP A 9 -22.09 -9.01 -8.03
CA ASP A 9 -21.18 -8.49 -9.07
C ASP A 9 -20.69 -7.07 -8.75
N ALA A 10 -21.56 -6.20 -8.22
CA ALA A 10 -21.19 -4.85 -7.79
C ALA A 10 -20.19 -4.87 -6.63
N TYR A 11 -20.45 -5.69 -5.61
CA TYR A 11 -19.54 -5.85 -4.48
C TYR A 11 -18.19 -6.46 -4.92
N GLY A 12 -18.21 -7.42 -5.84
CA GLY A 12 -16.97 -7.98 -6.43
C GLY A 12 -16.12 -6.92 -7.15
N GLN A 13 -16.76 -6.03 -7.91
CA GLN A 13 -16.06 -4.92 -8.57
C GLN A 13 -15.47 -3.91 -7.57
N GLU A 14 -16.20 -3.61 -6.49
CA GLU A 14 -15.69 -2.77 -5.41
C GLU A 14 -14.43 -3.36 -4.78
N LEU A 15 -14.46 -4.65 -4.42
CA LEU A 15 -13.31 -5.36 -3.86
C LEU A 15 -12.11 -5.37 -4.82
N ALA A 16 -12.34 -5.56 -6.12
CA ALA A 16 -11.27 -5.51 -7.11
C ALA A 16 -10.60 -4.12 -7.16
N ARG A 17 -11.38 -3.04 -7.08
CA ARG A 17 -10.85 -1.67 -7.03
C ARG A 17 -10.08 -1.40 -5.74
N ILE A 18 -10.59 -1.87 -4.60
CA ILE A 18 -9.87 -1.75 -3.32
C ILE A 18 -8.54 -2.49 -3.38
N SER A 19 -8.52 -3.71 -3.92
CA SER A 19 -7.30 -4.51 -4.08
C SER A 19 -6.27 -3.80 -4.98
N GLN A 20 -6.73 -3.21 -6.09
CA GLN A 20 -5.87 -2.43 -6.98
C GLN A 20 -5.25 -1.23 -6.26
N HIS A 21 -6.04 -0.45 -5.51
CA HIS A 21 -5.52 0.67 -4.73
C HIS A 21 -4.53 0.22 -3.64
N GLN A 22 -4.75 -0.93 -3.00
CA GLN A 22 -3.79 -1.49 -2.02
C GLN A 22 -2.46 -1.86 -2.67
N HIS A 23 -2.50 -2.44 -3.87
CA HIS A 23 -1.30 -2.77 -4.65
C HIS A 23 -0.54 -1.49 -5.04
N GLU A 24 -1.24 -0.49 -5.58
CA GLU A 24 -0.67 0.82 -5.95
C GLU A 24 -0.07 1.54 -4.74
N ALA A 25 -0.76 1.56 -3.61
CA ALA A 25 -0.27 2.17 -2.37
C ALA A 25 1.03 1.50 -1.88
N THR A 26 1.11 0.17 -1.98
CA THR A 26 2.33 -0.58 -1.62
C THR A 26 3.50 -0.22 -2.53
N ALA A 27 3.27 -0.16 -3.84
CA ALA A 27 4.29 0.23 -4.81
C ALA A 27 4.73 1.70 -4.61
N ALA A 28 3.78 2.61 -4.36
CA ALA A 28 4.05 4.01 -4.08
C ALA A 28 4.88 4.19 -2.80
N ARG A 29 4.53 3.46 -1.72
CA ARG A 29 5.28 3.46 -0.45
C ARG A 29 6.74 3.10 -0.69
N PHE A 30 7.01 2.06 -1.50
CA PHE A 30 8.38 1.68 -1.85
C PHE A 30 9.13 2.77 -2.62
N THR A 31 8.48 3.41 -3.58
CA THR A 31 9.06 4.54 -4.31
C THR A 31 9.40 5.71 -3.38
N VAL A 32 8.53 6.03 -2.43
CA VAL A 32 8.77 7.08 -1.42
C VAL A 32 9.98 6.73 -0.56
N PHE A 33 10.09 5.49 -0.06
CA PHE A 33 11.26 5.08 0.73
C PHE A 33 12.57 5.18 -0.05
N GLN A 34 12.59 4.76 -1.31
CA GLN A 34 13.78 4.91 -2.15
C GLN A 34 14.14 6.39 -2.37
N ALA A 35 13.16 7.24 -2.65
CA ALA A 35 13.38 8.67 -2.86
C ALA A 35 13.94 9.34 -1.60
N LEU A 36 13.39 9.01 -0.43
CA LEU A 36 13.87 9.50 0.86
C LEU A 36 15.28 9.00 1.18
N ALA A 37 15.57 7.73 0.92
CA ALA A 37 16.90 7.16 1.09
C ALA A 37 17.95 7.81 0.16
N ALA A 38 17.56 8.11 -1.09
CA ALA A 38 18.44 8.76 -2.07
C ALA A 38 18.91 10.16 -1.65
N VAL A 39 18.12 10.85 -0.81
CA VAL A 39 18.49 12.15 -0.21
C VAL A 39 19.01 12.02 1.22
N GLY A 40 19.29 10.80 1.69
CA GLY A 40 19.93 10.54 2.98
C GLY A 40 19.01 10.57 4.20
N VAL A 41 17.68 10.50 4.02
CA VAL A 41 16.74 10.43 5.15
C VAL A 41 16.86 9.06 5.83
N PRO A 42 17.09 9.00 7.16
CA PRO A 42 17.15 7.74 7.90
C PRO A 42 15.83 6.96 7.81
N PRO A 43 15.87 5.61 7.82
CA PRO A 43 14.66 4.78 7.72
C PRO A 43 13.61 5.11 8.78
N GLU A 44 14.01 5.40 10.01
CA GLU A 44 13.10 5.74 11.11
C GLU A 44 12.39 7.07 10.88
N GLN A 45 13.09 8.04 10.30
CA GLN A 45 12.51 9.33 9.93
C GLN A 45 11.58 9.19 8.72
N ALA A 46 11.96 8.39 7.73
CA ALA A 46 11.13 8.09 6.56
C ALA A 46 9.84 7.34 6.96
N ASP A 47 9.94 6.37 7.89
CA ASP A 47 8.81 5.66 8.48
C ASP A 47 7.85 6.63 9.19
N GLY A 48 8.38 7.53 10.01
CA GLY A 48 7.57 8.58 10.65
C GLY A 48 6.82 9.46 9.65
N ILE A 49 7.48 9.90 8.56
CA ILE A 49 6.85 10.72 7.51
C ILE A 49 5.72 9.94 6.82
N VAL A 50 6.00 8.70 6.40
CA VAL A 50 5.01 7.87 5.71
C VAL A 50 3.83 7.53 6.63
N SER A 51 4.08 7.18 7.89
CA SER A 51 3.03 6.90 8.87
C SER A 51 2.13 8.13 9.11
N GLN A 52 2.69 9.34 9.19
CA GLN A 52 1.90 10.57 9.29
C GLN A 52 1.09 10.86 8.02
N LEU A 53 1.67 10.62 6.84
CA LEU A 53 0.97 10.77 5.57
C LEU A 53 -0.24 9.83 5.47
N GLU A 54 -0.05 8.56 5.82
CA GLU A 54 -1.11 7.54 5.82
C GLU A 54 -2.20 7.88 6.83
N ALA A 55 -1.82 8.29 8.05
CA ALA A 55 -2.76 8.74 9.06
C ALA A 55 -3.58 9.95 8.60
N GLY A 56 -2.94 10.92 7.92
CA GLY A 56 -3.60 12.08 7.35
C GLY A 56 -4.61 11.72 6.26
N ALA A 57 -4.31 10.74 5.41
CA ALA A 57 -5.25 10.24 4.41
C ALA A 57 -6.50 9.61 5.07
N VAL A 58 -6.32 8.82 6.13
CA VAL A 58 -7.43 8.23 6.89
C VAL A 58 -8.27 9.31 7.58
N ALA A 59 -7.65 10.31 8.20
CA ALA A 59 -8.35 11.46 8.79
C ALA A 59 -9.12 12.29 7.74
N GLY A 60 -8.59 12.36 6.51
CA GLY A 60 -9.31 12.91 5.36
C GLY A 60 -10.58 12.11 5.05
N ALA A 61 -10.48 10.78 4.97
CA ALA A 61 -11.64 9.90 4.75
C ALA A 61 -12.69 10.03 5.87
N HIS A 62 -12.27 10.11 7.13
CA HIS A 62 -13.15 10.42 8.26
C HIS A 62 -13.98 11.69 8.01
N THR A 63 -13.35 12.76 7.54
CA THR A 63 -14.03 14.04 7.28
C THR A 63 -15.12 13.91 6.21
N TRP A 64 -14.91 13.07 5.19
CA TRP A 64 -15.93 12.81 4.18
C TRP A 64 -17.10 11.99 4.74
N ILE A 65 -16.80 10.91 5.46
CA ILE A 65 -17.84 10.03 6.03
C ILE A 65 -18.66 10.74 7.10
N SER A 66 -18.04 11.49 8.00
CA SER A 66 -18.73 12.22 9.08
C SER A 66 -19.70 13.31 8.58
N LYS A 67 -19.54 13.78 7.34
CA LYS A 67 -20.44 14.73 6.69
C LYS A 67 -21.54 14.06 5.88
N SER A 68 -21.56 12.74 5.84
CA SER A 68 -22.58 11.96 5.15
C SER A 68 -23.95 12.20 5.77
N SER A 69 -24.97 12.30 4.92
CA SER A 69 -26.37 12.49 5.32
C SER A 69 -27.18 11.28 4.90
N ALA A 70 -28.24 10.99 5.65
CA ALA A 70 -29.17 9.92 5.27
C ALA A 70 -29.79 10.24 3.88
N PRO A 71 -30.17 9.21 3.10
CA PRO A 71 -30.89 9.40 1.85
C PRO A 71 -32.12 10.31 2.05
N HIS A 72 -32.37 11.16 1.07
CA HIS A 72 -33.48 12.10 1.16
C HIS A 72 -34.82 11.36 1.23
N GLY A 73 -35.69 11.79 2.14
CA GLY A 73 -37.02 11.19 2.35
C GLY A 73 -37.01 9.94 3.23
N SER A 74 -35.88 9.60 3.84
CA SER A 74 -35.82 8.59 4.90
C SER A 74 -36.72 8.95 6.07
N ASP A 75 -37.31 7.94 6.71
CA ASP A 75 -38.02 8.15 7.96
C ASP A 75 -37.05 8.41 9.11
N GLN A 76 -37.58 8.98 10.20
CA GLN A 76 -36.76 9.36 11.35
C GLN A 76 -35.97 8.20 11.95
N ARG A 77 -36.51 6.98 11.99
CA ARG A 77 -35.79 5.82 12.56
C ARG A 77 -34.62 5.42 11.68
N TYR A 78 -34.78 5.49 10.36
CA TYR A 78 -33.69 5.26 9.43
C TYR A 78 -32.62 6.34 9.57
N GLU A 79 -33.01 7.61 9.65
CA GLU A 79 -32.06 8.73 9.84
C GLU A 79 -31.25 8.55 11.12
N ASP A 80 -31.90 8.24 12.24
CA ASP A 80 -31.24 7.97 13.52
C ASP A 80 -30.22 6.82 13.38
N GLY A 81 -30.62 5.70 12.77
CA GLY A 81 -29.74 4.56 12.53
C GLY A 81 -28.56 4.87 11.59
N TRP A 82 -28.80 5.68 10.57
CA TRP A 82 -27.75 6.15 9.65
C TRP A 82 -26.71 6.98 10.38
N PHE A 83 -27.13 7.95 11.20
CA PHE A 83 -26.21 8.81 11.94
C PHE A 83 -25.42 8.04 13.00
N GLU A 84 -26.04 7.07 13.69
CA GLU A 84 -25.34 6.16 14.59
C GLU A 84 -24.27 5.34 13.84
N GLY A 85 -24.61 4.79 12.67
CA GLY A 85 -23.67 4.05 11.83
C GLY A 85 -22.50 4.92 11.34
N VAL A 86 -22.79 6.11 10.82
CA VAL A 86 -21.77 7.09 10.40
C VAL A 86 -20.86 7.47 11.57
N ARG A 87 -21.41 7.67 12.77
CA ARG A 87 -20.65 7.99 13.98
C ARG A 87 -19.72 6.84 14.37
N ALA A 88 -20.19 5.60 14.31
CA ALA A 88 -19.39 4.42 14.61
C ALA A 88 -18.22 4.28 13.63
N VAL A 89 -18.49 4.31 12.32
CA VAL A 89 -17.45 4.19 11.27
C VAL A 89 -16.46 5.36 11.33
N SER A 90 -16.93 6.58 11.58
CA SER A 90 -16.05 7.73 11.77
C SER A 90 -15.14 7.52 12.97
N SER A 91 -15.67 7.07 14.11
CA SER A 91 -14.85 6.77 15.30
C SER A 91 -13.77 5.71 15.01
N ASP A 92 -14.11 4.69 14.22
CA ASP A 92 -13.14 3.68 13.78
C ASP A 92 -12.05 4.26 12.87
N LEU A 93 -12.41 5.13 11.92
CA LEU A 93 -11.43 5.81 11.06
C LEU A 93 -10.48 6.70 11.86
N LEU A 94 -10.98 7.44 12.86
CA LEU A 94 -10.15 8.23 13.76
C LEU A 94 -9.15 7.34 14.52
N ARG A 95 -9.62 6.24 15.10
CA ARG A 95 -8.77 5.27 15.78
C ARG A 95 -7.73 4.66 14.83
N ILE A 96 -8.09 4.37 13.59
CA ILE A 96 -7.15 3.88 12.58
C ILE A 96 -6.08 4.95 12.28
N ALA A 97 -6.47 6.21 12.11
CA ALA A 97 -5.52 7.31 11.91
C ALA A 97 -4.54 7.43 13.10
N ASP A 98 -5.04 7.41 14.34
CA ASP A 98 -4.22 7.49 15.55
C ASP A 98 -3.23 6.33 15.65
N THR A 99 -3.70 5.09 15.43
CA THR A 99 -2.84 3.90 15.46
C THR A 99 -1.81 3.90 14.33
N THR A 100 -2.16 4.43 13.16
CA THR A 100 -1.26 4.57 12.01
C THR A 100 -0.17 5.59 12.29
N ALA A 101 -0.54 6.76 12.86
CA ALA A 101 0.41 7.80 13.25
C ALA A 101 1.37 7.34 14.37
N ALA A 102 0.86 6.53 15.30
CA ALA A 102 1.65 5.97 16.41
C ALA A 102 2.53 4.78 15.99
N GLN A 103 2.27 4.18 14.82
CA GLN A 103 3.00 3.01 14.34
C GLN A 103 4.40 3.39 13.89
N ARG A 104 5.40 3.05 14.71
CA ARG A 104 6.81 3.11 14.34
C ARG A 104 7.31 1.76 13.80
N GLY A 105 8.16 1.82 12.79
CA GLY A 105 9.00 0.73 12.31
C GLY A 105 8.31 -0.25 11.36
N ARG A 106 6.99 -0.20 11.18
CA ARG A 106 6.28 -1.11 10.27
C ARG A 106 6.59 -0.79 8.80
N ALA A 107 6.69 0.49 8.47
CA ALA A 107 7.01 0.93 7.12
C ALA A 107 8.45 0.56 6.76
N THR A 108 9.38 0.74 7.70
CA THR A 108 10.76 0.28 7.58
C THR A 108 10.83 -1.24 7.43
N SER A 109 10.11 -2.02 8.26
CA SER A 109 10.07 -3.48 8.12
C SER A 109 9.50 -3.93 6.77
N SER A 110 8.44 -3.29 6.28
CA SER A 110 7.89 -3.59 4.95
C SER A 110 8.85 -3.22 3.82
N ALA A 111 9.51 -2.06 3.91
CA ALA A 111 10.49 -1.62 2.92
C ALA A 111 11.71 -2.55 2.88
N LEU A 112 12.22 -2.99 4.05
CA LEU A 112 13.32 -3.94 4.16
C LEU A 112 12.93 -5.33 3.65
N LEU A 113 11.74 -5.83 4.01
CA LEU A 113 11.23 -7.12 3.53
C LEU A 113 11.08 -7.12 2.01
N LEU A 114 10.54 -6.05 1.42
CA LEU A 114 10.38 -5.94 -0.02
C LEU A 114 11.70 -5.73 -0.76
N ALA A 115 12.66 -4.99 -0.17
CA ALA A 115 14.01 -4.88 -0.71
C ALA A 115 14.71 -6.25 -0.74
N HIS A 116 14.55 -7.06 0.32
CA HIS A 116 15.06 -8.41 0.38
C HIS A 116 14.42 -9.33 -0.68
N LEU A 117 13.09 -9.24 -0.85
CA LEU A 117 12.37 -9.98 -1.88
C LEU A 117 12.79 -9.56 -3.31
N ARG A 118 13.01 -8.26 -3.57
CA ARG A 118 13.52 -7.78 -4.86
C ARG A 118 14.95 -8.22 -5.16
N GLN A 119 15.85 -8.20 -4.16
CA GLN A 119 17.20 -8.75 -4.32
C GLN A 119 17.17 -10.24 -4.65
N SER A 120 16.26 -10.99 -4.00
CA SER A 120 16.07 -12.42 -4.24
C SER A 120 15.48 -12.71 -5.64
N ALA A 121 14.75 -11.77 -6.22
CA ALA A 121 14.15 -11.87 -7.55
C ALA A 121 15.09 -11.40 -8.70
N SER A 122 16.25 -10.83 -8.39
CA SER A 122 17.20 -10.35 -9.40
C SER A 122 18.08 -11.51 -9.88
N PRO A 123 18.03 -11.93 -11.17
CA PRO A 123 18.85 -13.03 -11.65
C PRO A 123 20.34 -12.65 -11.63
N ALA A 124 21.18 -13.60 -11.21
CA ALA A 124 22.63 -13.43 -11.13
C ALA A 124 23.21 -12.91 -12.47
N PRO A 125 24.21 -12.01 -12.43
CA PRO A 125 24.89 -11.57 -13.63
C PRO A 125 25.50 -12.80 -14.31
N LYS A 126 25.15 -13.04 -15.58
CA LYS A 126 25.79 -14.06 -16.40
C LYS A 126 27.26 -13.70 -16.51
N THR A 127 28.11 -14.50 -15.88
CA THR A 127 29.57 -14.43 -15.99
C THR A 127 29.95 -14.39 -17.48
N PRO A 128 30.81 -13.47 -17.95
CA PRO A 128 31.24 -13.47 -19.34
C PRO A 128 31.96 -14.79 -19.60
N THR A 129 31.47 -15.54 -20.59
CA THR A 129 32.14 -16.72 -21.13
C THR A 129 33.55 -16.32 -21.53
N GLN A 130 34.53 -16.92 -20.85
CA GLN A 130 35.95 -16.76 -21.13
C GLN A 130 36.24 -17.44 -22.47
N ASP A 131 36.59 -16.65 -23.49
CA ASP A 131 37.02 -17.17 -24.79
C ASP A 131 38.23 -18.10 -24.62
N PRO A 132 38.26 -19.27 -25.28
CA PRO A 132 39.40 -20.17 -25.20
C PRO A 132 40.59 -19.58 -25.97
N ALA A 133 41.74 -19.53 -25.29
CA ALA A 133 43.02 -19.06 -25.84
C ALA A 133 43.48 -19.89 -27.05
N PRO A 134 44.14 -19.28 -28.05
CA PRO A 134 44.63 -20.01 -29.22
C PRO A 134 45.82 -20.89 -28.84
N ALA A 135 45.78 -22.15 -29.31
CA ALA A 135 46.85 -23.12 -29.18
C ALA A 135 48.09 -22.62 -29.95
N GLY A 136 49.19 -22.41 -29.22
CA GLY A 136 50.50 -22.14 -29.81
C GLY A 136 51.08 -23.39 -30.46
N GLU A 137 51.59 -23.21 -31.66
CA GLU A 137 52.21 -24.21 -32.53
C GLU A 137 53.38 -24.94 -31.88
N GLU A 138 53.37 -26.25 -32.06
CA GLU A 138 54.46 -27.18 -31.80
C GLU A 138 55.53 -27.00 -32.90
N VAL A 139 56.72 -26.50 -32.56
CA VAL A 139 57.89 -26.48 -33.46
C VAL A 139 58.99 -27.33 -32.87
N GLY A 140 59.32 -28.41 -33.57
CA GLY A 140 60.37 -29.35 -33.22
C GLY A 140 61.78 -28.96 -33.68
N ARG A 141 62.72 -29.77 -33.14
CA ARG A 141 64.19 -29.84 -33.27
C ARG A 141 65.03 -28.97 -32.35
#